data_AF-F1LH26-F1
#
_entry.id   AF-F1LH26-F1
#
_cell.length_a   1.000
_cell.length_b   1.000
_cell.length_c   1.000
_cell.angle_alpha   90.00
_cell.angle_beta   90.00
_cell.angle_gamma   90.00
#
_symmetry.space_group_name_H-M   'P 1'
#
loop_
_entity.id
_entity.type
_entity.pdbx_description
1 polymer ?
#
loop_
_entity_poly.entity_id
_entity_poly.type
_entity_poly.pdbx_seq_one_letter_code
_entity_poly.pdbx_strand_id
1 'polypeptide(L)'
;MGEMRFMPLSTFVEASFWNELNRKKLNEWKLDETPQSAFATYCNFDQESSSSRLSLSYDAFCKESALSNAAGVTAVSGRMLVLNTLVSFKTLDRKRLLADCSDEVVTLHIHFF
;
A
#
# COMPACT_ATOMS: atom_id res chain seq x y z
N MET A 1 -10.35 -34.34 0.53
CA MET A 1 -9.82 -33.25 1.38
C MET A 1 -9.87 -31.98 0.56
N GLY A 2 -10.44 -30.89 1.10
CA GLY A 2 -10.45 -29.59 0.42
C GLY A 2 -9.14 -28.85 0.63
N GLU A 3 -8.64 -28.18 -0.40
CA GLU A 3 -7.48 -27.28 -0.29
C GLU A 3 -7.89 -25.95 0.36
N MET A 4 -7.05 -25.44 1.26
CA MET A 4 -7.21 -24.09 1.80
C MET A 4 -6.93 -23.06 0.70
N ARG A 5 -7.81 -22.07 0.55
CA ARG A 5 -7.64 -20.96 -0.40
C ARG A 5 -7.79 -19.63 0.33
N PHE A 6 -7.10 -18.62 -0.19
CA PHE A 6 -7.17 -17.26 0.31
C PHE A 6 -7.99 -16.39 -0.65
N MET A 7 -8.77 -15.46 -0.11
CA MET A 7 -9.42 -14.43 -0.93
C MET A 7 -8.41 -13.34 -1.29
N PRO A 8 -8.36 -12.90 -2.56
CA PRO A 8 -7.47 -11.82 -2.95
C PRO A 8 -7.89 -10.48 -2.34
N LEU A 9 -6.90 -9.69 -1.94
CA LEU A 9 -7.10 -8.29 -1.59
C LEU A 9 -7.38 -7.47 -2.86
N SER A 10 -8.28 -6.50 -2.75
CA SER A 10 -8.57 -5.54 -3.82
C SER A 10 -8.06 -4.15 -3.45
N THR A 11 -7.39 -3.47 -4.37
CA THR A 11 -6.91 -2.10 -4.14
C THR A 11 -7.86 -1.10 -4.79
N PHE A 12 -8.27 -0.08 -4.03
CA PHE A 12 -9.03 1.06 -4.51
C PHE A 12 -8.19 2.33 -4.36
N VAL A 13 -8.07 3.12 -5.41
CA VAL A 13 -7.25 4.34 -5.41
C VAL A 13 -8.11 5.52 -5.81
N GLU A 14 -8.31 6.47 -4.89
CA GLU A 14 -9.09 7.66 -5.16
C GLU A 14 -8.38 8.62 -6.12
N ALA A 15 -9.13 9.45 -6.83
CA ALA A 15 -8.55 10.50 -7.68
C ALA A 15 -7.65 11.47 -6.88
N SER A 16 -8.03 11.74 -5.64
CA SER A 16 -7.33 12.64 -4.71
C SER A 16 -5.90 12.17 -4.40
N PHE A 17 -5.68 10.86 -4.35
CA PHE A 17 -4.36 10.25 -4.17
C PHE A 17 -3.37 10.65 -5.28
N TRP A 18 -3.79 10.61 -6.54
CA TRP A 18 -2.91 10.91 -7.67
C TRP A 18 -2.47 12.38 -7.68
N ASN A 19 -3.36 13.29 -7.28
CA ASN A 19 -3.04 14.71 -7.15
C ASN A 19 -1.95 14.92 -6.09
N GLU A 20 -2.09 14.29 -4.93
CA GLU A 20 -1.11 14.40 -3.86
C GLU A 20 0.23 13.74 -4.23
N LEU A 21 0.19 12.56 -4.86
CA LEU A 21 1.38 11.87 -5.37
C LEU A 21 2.18 12.78 -6.32
N ASN A 22 1.50 13.39 -7.29
CA ASN A 22 2.14 14.29 -8.24
C ASN A 22 2.72 15.54 -7.56
N ARG A 23 1.96 16.14 -6.63
CA ARG A 23 2.40 17.31 -5.86
C ARG A 23 3.68 16.98 -5.08
N LYS A 24 3.71 15.86 -4.35
CA LYS A 24 4.88 15.44 -3.57
C LYS A 24 6.06 15.08 -4.46
N LYS A 25 5.86 14.28 -5.53
CA LYS A 25 6.95 13.84 -6.41
C LYS A 25 7.65 15.01 -7.11
N LEU A 26 6.89 16.02 -7.56
CA LEU A 26 7.46 17.20 -8.21
C LEU A 26 8.06 18.20 -7.21
N ASN A 27 7.34 18.49 -6.13
CA ASN A 27 7.68 19.63 -5.27
C ASN A 27 8.56 19.26 -4.08
N GLU A 28 8.36 18.08 -3.50
CA GLU A 28 9.04 17.66 -2.27
C GLU A 28 10.16 16.65 -2.58
N TRP A 29 9.86 15.56 -3.28
CA TRP A 29 10.83 14.49 -3.56
C TRP A 29 11.76 14.81 -4.73
N LYS A 30 11.46 15.84 -5.53
CA LYS A 30 12.31 16.28 -6.66
C LYS A 30 12.63 15.15 -7.64
N LEU A 31 11.62 14.36 -8.00
CA LEU A 31 11.73 13.17 -8.86
C LEU A 31 12.60 12.04 -8.29
N ASP A 32 12.94 12.07 -7.00
CA ASP A 32 13.59 10.95 -6.34
C ASP A 32 12.74 9.66 -6.46
N GLU A 33 13.42 8.54 -6.66
CA GLU A 33 12.80 7.20 -6.81
C GLU A 33 13.02 6.33 -5.57
N THR A 34 13.61 6.86 -4.49
CA THR A 34 13.71 6.13 -3.23
C THR A 34 12.31 5.82 -2.70
N PRO A 35 12.05 4.58 -2.24
CA PRO A 35 10.75 4.22 -1.67
C PRO A 35 10.31 5.17 -0.56
N GLN A 36 9.07 5.67 -0.66
CA GLN A 36 8.49 6.61 0.30
C GLN A 36 7.49 5.88 1.20
N SER A 37 7.41 6.25 2.48
CA SER A 37 6.35 5.73 3.36
C SER A 37 4.98 6.08 2.80
N ALA A 38 4.07 5.11 2.81
CA ALA A 38 2.70 5.28 2.37
C ALA A 38 1.76 4.52 3.30
N PHE A 39 0.55 5.05 3.47
CA PHE A 39 -0.46 4.52 4.35
C PHE A 39 -1.75 4.30 3.55
N ALA A 40 -2.44 3.21 3.86
CA ALA A 40 -3.73 2.87 3.28
C ALA A 40 -4.73 2.54 4.38
N THR A 41 -6.01 2.53 4.02
CA THR A 41 -7.06 2.02 4.91
C THR A 41 -7.54 0.68 4.39
N TYR A 42 -7.49 -0.33 5.26
CA TYR A 42 -8.07 -1.63 5.01
C TYR A 42 -9.46 -1.69 5.64
N CYS A 43 -10.42 -2.19 4.89
CA CYS A 43 -11.70 -2.58 5.45
C CYS A 43 -12.19 -3.89 4.87
N ASN A 44 -12.88 -4.65 5.72
CA ASN A 44 -13.60 -5.84 5.31
C ASN A 44 -15.12 -5.58 5.33
N PHE A 45 -15.52 -4.43 4.79
CA PHE A 45 -16.91 -4.01 4.68
C PHE A 45 -17.41 -4.20 3.25
N ASP A 46 -17.99 -5.36 3.00
CA ASP A 46 -19.22 -5.50 2.21
C ASP A 46 -19.70 -6.95 2.39
N GLN A 47 -20.94 -7.23 1.97
CA GLN A 47 -21.65 -8.53 2.04
C GLN A 47 -20.76 -9.77 1.80
N GLU A 48 -21.22 -10.96 2.21
CA GLU A 48 -20.51 -12.27 2.17
C GLU A 48 -19.75 -12.61 0.86
N SER A 49 -19.97 -11.87 -0.23
CA SER A 49 -19.32 -11.99 -1.54
C SER A 49 -18.29 -10.92 -1.90
N SER A 50 -17.99 -9.94 -1.05
CA SER A 50 -17.09 -8.84 -1.39
C SER A 50 -15.62 -9.13 -1.00
N SER A 51 -14.69 -8.79 -1.89
CA SER A 51 -13.26 -8.87 -1.59
C SER A 51 -12.86 -7.77 -0.60
N SER A 52 -12.04 -8.10 0.39
CA SER A 52 -11.49 -7.11 1.31
C SER A 52 -10.75 -6.00 0.53
N ARG A 53 -10.93 -4.75 0.97
CA ARG A 53 -10.52 -3.56 0.21
C ARG A 53 -9.42 -2.80 0.92
N LEU A 54 -8.36 -2.48 0.19
CA LEU A 54 -7.27 -1.60 0.57
C LEU A 54 -7.41 -0.28 -0.20
N SER A 55 -7.73 0.80 0.49
CA SER A 55 -8.03 2.11 -0.09
C SER A 55 -6.90 3.11 0.13
N LEU A 56 -6.54 3.83 -0.94
CA LEU A 56 -5.55 4.91 -0.94
C LEU A 56 -6.23 6.24 -1.29
N SER A 57 -6.05 7.26 -0.46
CA SER A 57 -6.63 8.60 -0.63
C SER A 57 -5.57 9.71 -0.53
N TYR A 58 -5.97 10.97 -0.47
CA TYR A 58 -5.05 12.12 -0.36
C TYR A 58 -4.13 12.06 0.87
N ASP A 59 -4.56 11.37 1.94
CA ASP A 59 -3.84 11.23 3.20
C ASP A 59 -2.77 10.12 3.19
N ALA A 60 -2.61 9.40 2.08
CA ALA A 60 -1.72 8.25 1.96
C ALA A 60 -0.24 8.57 2.24
N PHE A 61 0.17 9.84 2.16
CA PHE A 61 1.54 10.28 2.43
C PHE A 61 1.65 11.20 3.66
N CYS A 62 0.61 11.20 4.52
CA CYS A 62 0.62 11.89 5.80
C CYS A 62 1.22 10.98 6.89
N LYS A 63 0.75 11.10 8.14
CA LYS A 63 1.09 10.20 9.23
C LYS A 63 0.01 9.14 9.37
N GLU A 64 0.35 7.95 9.83
CA GLU A 64 -0.62 6.88 10.10
C GLU A 64 -1.79 7.35 10.98
N SER A 65 -1.49 8.19 11.99
CA SER A 65 -2.49 8.79 12.88
C SER A 65 -3.51 9.72 12.20
N ALA A 66 -3.26 10.12 10.95
CA ALA A 66 -4.17 10.95 10.16
C ALA A 66 -5.21 10.12 9.39
N LEU A 67 -5.03 8.80 9.32
CA LEU A 67 -6.00 7.91 8.68
C LEU A 67 -7.28 7.79 9.52
N SER A 68 -8.39 7.47 8.84
CA SER A 68 -9.69 7.28 9.47
C SER A 68 -9.66 6.27 10.62
N ASN A 69 -10.15 6.69 11.79
CA ASN A 69 -10.36 5.85 12.97
C ASN A 69 -11.78 5.26 13.03
N ALA A 70 -12.44 5.14 11.87
CA ALA A 70 -13.79 4.56 11.81
C ALA A 70 -13.79 3.10 12.27
N ALA A 71 -14.84 2.70 12.98
CA ALA A 71 -14.99 1.32 13.45
C ALA A 71 -14.95 0.33 12.27
N GLY A 72 -14.11 -0.71 12.38
CA GLY A 72 -13.91 -1.73 11.35
C GLY A 72 -13.03 -1.32 10.17
N VAL A 73 -12.38 -0.16 10.24
CA VAL A 73 -11.32 0.27 9.32
C VAL A 73 -9.98 0.16 10.05
N THR A 74 -8.97 -0.40 9.39
CA THR A 74 -7.62 -0.58 9.93
C THR A 74 -6.61 0.17 9.07
N ALA A 75 -5.72 0.92 9.70
CA ALA A 75 -4.60 1.54 9.00
C ALA A 75 -3.59 0.46 8.56
N VAL A 76 -3.07 0.58 7.35
CA VAL A 76 -2.03 -0.30 6.80
C VAL A 76 -0.85 0.56 6.40
N SER A 77 0.28 0.31 7.05
CA SER A 77 1.56 0.96 6.76
C SER A 77 2.31 0.20 5.67
N GLY A 78 2.96 0.94 4.76
CA GLY A 78 3.73 0.37 3.66
C GLY A 78 4.71 1.37 3.05
N ARG A 79 5.29 0.97 1.91
CA ARG A 79 6.19 1.81 1.11
C ARG A 79 5.71 1.85 -0.33
N MET A 80 5.95 2.98 -0.99
CA MET A 80 5.60 3.21 -2.38
C MET A 80 6.85 3.54 -3.20
N LEU A 81 7.11 2.72 -4.20
CA LEU A 81 8.15 2.94 -5.20
C LEU A 81 7.54 3.63 -6.42
N VAL A 82 7.96 4.87 -6.69
CA VAL A 82 7.43 5.66 -7.80
C VAL A 82 8.55 5.92 -8.80
N LEU A 83 8.43 5.32 -9.98
CA LEU A 83 9.43 5.40 -11.03
C LEU A 83 9.12 6.57 -11.97
N ASN A 84 10.17 7.24 -12.45
CA ASN A 84 10.08 8.41 -13.33
C ASN A 84 9.85 8.03 -14.78
N THR A 85 10.32 6.85 -15.20
CA THR A 85 10.27 6.44 -16.61
C THR A 85 9.44 5.19 -16.81
N LEU A 86 8.73 5.15 -17.94
CA LEU A 86 8.01 3.96 -18.39
C LEU A 86 8.95 2.76 -18.60
N VAL A 87 10.20 3.02 -19.01
CA VAL A 87 11.20 1.97 -19.21
C VAL A 87 11.51 1.31 -17.87
N SER A 88 11.88 2.09 -16.84
CA SER A 88 12.14 1.59 -15.49
C SER A 88 10.95 0.78 -14.95
N PHE A 89 9.71 1.24 -15.18
CA PHE A 89 8.51 0.51 -14.76
C PHE A 89 8.32 -0.82 -15.49
N LYS A 90 8.60 -0.87 -16.80
CA LYS A 90 8.49 -2.10 -17.58
C LYS A 90 9.56 -3.11 -17.23
N THR A 91 10.79 -2.65 -17.01
CA THR A 91 11.96 -3.50 -16.74
C THR A 91 12.16 -3.85 -15.28
N LEU A 92 11.35 -3.32 -14.37
CA LEU A 92 11.40 -3.63 -12.94
C LEU A 92 11.25 -5.14 -12.68
N ASP A 93 12.22 -5.74 -11.99
CA ASP A 93 12.13 -7.12 -11.51
C ASP A 93 11.14 -7.21 -10.34
N ARG A 94 9.88 -7.45 -10.68
CA ARG A 94 8.78 -7.57 -9.72
C ARG A 94 8.95 -8.77 -8.79
N LYS A 95 9.59 -9.86 -9.24
CA LYS A 95 9.79 -11.04 -8.41
C LYS A 95 10.82 -10.75 -7.34
N ARG A 96 11.94 -10.12 -7.72
CA ARG A 96 12.95 -9.71 -6.76
C ARG A 96 12.41 -8.69 -5.77
N LEU A 97 11.70 -7.67 -6.24
CA LEU A 97 11.06 -6.67 -5.38
C LEU A 97 10.12 -7.31 -4.35
N LEU A 98 9.26 -8.25 -4.78
CA LEU A 98 8.36 -8.96 -3.86
C LEU A 98 9.11 -9.83 -2.85
N ALA A 99 10.19 -10.49 -3.26
CA ALA A 99 11.03 -11.26 -2.36
C ALA A 99 11.68 -10.36 -1.29
N ASP A 100 12.25 -9.22 -1.71
CA ASP A 100 12.85 -8.24 -0.80
C ASP A 100 11.82 -7.69 0.21
N CYS A 101 10.60 -7.38 -0.24
CA CYS A 101 9.52 -6.98 0.66
C CYS A 101 9.06 -8.11 1.60
N SER A 102 9.06 -9.36 1.14
CA SER A 102 8.68 -10.51 1.96
C SER A 102 9.68 -10.75 3.08
N ASP A 103 10.98 -10.65 2.82
CA ASP A 103 12.02 -10.85 3.82
C ASP A 103 11.90 -9.83 4.97
N GLU A 104 11.54 -8.58 4.65
CA GLU A 104 11.26 -7.54 5.65
C GLU A 104 10.04 -7.88 6.52
N VAL A 105 8.96 -8.39 5.93
CA VAL A 105 7.73 -8.77 6.67
C VAL A 105 7.97 -10.00 7.55
N VAL A 106 8.76 -10.98 7.10
CA VAL A 106 9.11 -12.18 7.87
C VAL A 106 9.98 -11.85 9.10
N THR A 107 10.65 -10.70 9.10
CA THR A 107 11.49 -10.22 10.22
C THR A 107 10.67 -9.53 11.34
N LEU A 108 9.34 -9.42 11.23
CA LEU A 108 8.49 -8.93 12.32
C LEU A 108 8.47 -9.91 13.50
N HIS A 109 9.21 -9.55 14.54
CA HIS A 109 9.25 -10.20 15.85
C HIS A 109 7.84 -10.42 16.40
N ILE A 110 7.46 -11.69 16.56
CA ILE A 110 6.31 -12.09 17.36
C ILE A 110 6.65 -11.85 18.83
N HIS A 111 6.27 -10.69 19.36
CA HIS A 111 6.20 -10.48 20.81
C HIS A 111 4.83 -10.95 21.31
N PHE A 112 4.81 -12.13 21.90
CA PHE A 112 3.74 -12.51 22.82
C PHE A 112 3.97 -11.78 24.15
N PHE A 113 2.95 -11.05 24.62
CA PHE A 113 2.81 -10.74 26.04
C PHE A 113 2.06 -11.88 26.73
#